data_AF-A0A521HMC0-F1
#
_entry.id   AF-A0A521HMC0-F1
#
_cell.length_a   1.000
_cell.length_b   1.000
_cell.length_c   1.000
_cell.angle_alpha   90.00
_cell.angle_beta   90.00
_cell.angle_gamma   90.00
#
_symmetry.space_group_name_H-M   'P 1'
#
loop_
_entity.id
_entity.type
_entity.pdbx_description
1 polymer ?
#
loop_
_entity_poly.entity_id
_entity_poly.type
_entity_poly.pdbx_seq_one_letter_code
_entity_poly.pdbx_strand_id
1 'polypeptide(L)'
;MQVKYNVTGAKRKELVKVIADTTGAKAEYKFMPTCNYEIDYFTVTKDGTLLFDDRADSEEVEQVLEAIAAAGFECEPQDGADSEVEEESETEDSAAQAAAEGLTVAVPRDSLSDAALENLQRIVDSKAALIKKAIGTDSLPIEVTDEKVSFPWFTEMDGDSAKAYMHLVS
;
A
#
# COMPACT_ATOMS: atom_id res chain seq x y z
N MET A 1 12.91 -12.21 4.28
CA MET A 1 11.86 -11.17 4.21
C MET A 1 12.50 -9.80 3.96
N GLN A 2 11.75 -8.84 3.42
CA GLN A 2 12.27 -7.50 3.16
C GLN A 2 11.18 -6.43 3.27
N VAL A 3 11.52 -5.26 3.81
CA VAL A 3 10.65 -4.07 3.86
C VAL A 3 11.37 -2.92 3.17
N LYS A 4 10.72 -2.24 2.23
CA LYS A 4 11.35 -1.15 1.47
C LYS A 4 10.91 0.20 2.03
N TYR A 5 11.87 0.99 2.52
CA TYR A 5 11.61 2.35 2.99
C TYR A 5 12.12 3.42 2.00
N ASN A 6 12.88 3.02 0.97
CA ASN A 6 13.44 3.90 -0.06
C ASN A 6 14.21 5.13 0.48
N VAL A 7 14.77 5.02 1.68
CA VAL A 7 15.53 6.10 2.32
C VAL A 7 17.02 5.98 2.07
N THR A 8 17.65 7.10 1.72
CA THR A 8 19.10 7.19 1.48
C THR A 8 19.75 8.27 2.35
N GLY A 9 21.09 8.35 2.33
CA GLY A 9 21.83 9.44 2.98
C GLY A 9 21.61 9.53 4.50
N ALA A 10 21.17 10.71 4.97
CA ALA A 10 20.96 10.97 6.40
C ALA A 10 19.77 10.17 6.96
N LYS A 11 18.63 10.13 6.25
CA LYS A 11 17.46 9.33 6.65
C LYS A 11 17.78 7.85 6.78
N ARG A 12 18.63 7.31 5.92
CA ARG A 12 19.11 5.92 6.04
C ARG A 12 19.87 5.67 7.35
N LYS A 13 20.68 6.64 7.80
CA LYS A 13 21.40 6.51 9.07
C LYS A 13 20.47 6.61 10.26
N GLU A 14 19.41 7.41 10.16
CA GLU A 14 18.35 7.48 11.17
C GLU A 14 17.61 6.14 11.26
N LEU A 15 17.23 5.53 10.14
CA LEU A 15 16.64 4.18 10.09
C LEU A 15 17.55 3.15 10.78
N VAL A 16 18.84 3.15 10.44
CA VAL A 16 19.85 2.27 11.06
C VAL A 16 19.96 2.50 12.56
N LYS A 17 19.85 3.75 13.01
CA LYS A 17 19.91 4.09 14.42
C LYS A 17 18.68 3.55 15.16
N VAL A 18 17.48 3.73 14.62
CA VAL A 18 16.24 3.20 15.22
C VAL A 18 16.35 1.69 15.44
N ILE A 19 16.81 0.94 14.43
CA ILE A 19 16.96 -0.51 14.53
C ILE A 19 18.03 -0.89 15.57
N ALA A 20 19.17 -0.20 15.60
CA ALA A 20 20.24 -0.45 16.57
C ALA A 20 19.82 -0.14 18.01
N ASP A 21 19.07 0.94 18.21
CA ASP A 21 18.55 1.33 19.53
C ASP A 21 17.48 0.33 20.01
N THR A 22 16.64 -0.18 19.10
CA THR A 22 15.56 -1.13 19.40
C THR A 22 16.10 -2.52 19.76
N THR A 23 17.02 -3.05 18.95
CA THR A 23 17.66 -4.36 19.19
C THR A 23 18.75 -4.31 20.26
N GLY A 24 19.23 -3.11 20.61
CA GLY A 24 20.42 -2.93 21.45
C GLY A 24 21.72 -3.39 20.77
N ALA A 25 21.68 -3.79 19.49
CA ALA A 25 22.81 -4.26 18.74
C ALA A 25 23.55 -3.12 18.03
N LYS A 26 24.85 -3.27 17.86
CA LYS A 26 25.67 -2.26 17.18
C LYS A 26 25.50 -2.38 15.66
N ALA A 27 25.24 -1.25 14.99
CA ALA A 27 25.28 -1.18 13.54
C ALA A 27 26.71 -1.21 12.98
N GLU A 28 26.97 -2.14 12.05
CA GLU A 28 28.23 -2.27 11.32
C GLU A 28 28.07 -1.91 9.85
N TYR A 29 28.86 -0.94 9.37
CA TYR A 29 28.88 -0.57 7.95
C TYR A 29 29.82 -1.48 7.14
N LYS A 30 29.31 -2.11 6.08
CA LYS A 30 30.04 -3.14 5.30
C LYS A 30 30.88 -2.63 4.12
N PHE A 31 31.05 -1.31 3.98
CA PHE A 31 31.88 -0.69 2.94
C PHE A 31 31.57 -1.21 1.52
N MET A 32 32.42 -0.91 0.54
CA MET A 32 32.22 -1.36 -0.85
C MET A 32 32.41 -2.89 -0.97
N PRO A 33 31.64 -3.58 -1.84
CA PRO A 33 30.73 -3.03 -2.85
C PRO A 33 29.30 -2.78 -2.36
N THR A 34 28.87 -3.38 -1.24
CA THR A 34 27.45 -3.40 -0.83
C THR A 34 27.01 -2.11 -0.16
N CYS A 35 27.89 -1.49 0.63
CA CYS A 35 27.60 -0.32 1.45
C CYS A 35 26.42 -0.53 2.40
N ASN A 36 26.16 -1.77 2.84
CA ASN A 36 25.07 -2.13 3.75
C ASN A 36 25.42 -1.80 5.21
N TYR A 37 24.39 -1.71 6.06
CA TYR A 37 24.55 -1.79 7.51
C TYR A 37 24.02 -3.16 7.97
N GLU A 38 24.80 -3.87 8.79
CA GLU A 38 24.33 -5.06 9.51
C GLU A 38 24.08 -4.71 10.97
N ILE A 39 22.96 -5.15 11.51
CA ILE A 39 22.49 -4.91 12.87
C ILE A 39 21.88 -6.23 13.33
N ASP A 40 22.69 -7.07 13.95
CA ASP A 40 22.31 -8.45 14.32
C ASP A 40 21.71 -9.24 13.13
N TYR A 41 20.46 -9.72 13.23
CA TYR A 41 19.75 -10.43 12.15
C TYR A 41 19.19 -9.52 11.05
N PHE A 42 19.34 -8.19 11.19
CA PHE A 42 18.83 -7.20 10.26
C PHE A 42 19.93 -6.62 9.36
N THR A 43 19.58 -6.33 8.12
CA THR A 43 20.46 -5.64 7.18
C THR A 43 19.73 -4.48 6.52
N VAL A 44 20.29 -3.27 6.62
CA VAL A 44 19.79 -2.09 5.88
C VAL A 44 20.64 -1.89 4.62
N THR A 45 20.04 -2.11 3.46
CA THR A 45 20.70 -1.96 2.15
C THR A 45 21.04 -0.51 1.85
N LYS A 46 21.91 -0.30 0.85
CA LYS A 46 22.28 1.04 0.37
C LYS A 46 21.08 1.92 -0.01
N ASP A 47 20.04 1.28 -0.54
CA ASP A 47 18.84 1.94 -1.07
C ASP A 47 17.71 2.07 -0.03
N GLY A 48 17.97 1.69 1.23
CA GLY A 48 17.00 1.84 2.33
C GLY A 48 15.99 0.71 2.43
N THR A 49 16.36 -0.50 2.01
CA THR A 49 15.58 -1.73 2.26
C THR A 49 16.06 -2.38 3.54
N LEU A 50 15.15 -2.72 4.44
CA LEU A 50 15.40 -3.58 5.59
C LEU A 50 15.25 -5.04 5.16
N LEU A 51 16.26 -5.87 5.44
CA LEU A 51 16.25 -7.31 5.19
C LEU A 51 16.39 -8.05 6.52
N PHE A 52 15.63 -9.13 6.68
CA PHE A 52 15.77 -10.09 7.79
C PHE A 52 15.33 -11.47 7.29
N ASP A 53 15.81 -12.54 7.92
CA ASP A 53 15.43 -13.91 7.58
C ASP A 53 14.87 -14.64 8.80
N ASP A 54 14.47 -15.90 8.61
CA ASP A 54 13.77 -16.73 9.58
C ASP A 54 14.58 -17.01 10.86
N ARG A 55 15.82 -16.50 10.96
CA ARG A 55 16.64 -16.53 12.17
C ARG A 55 16.33 -15.38 13.13
N ALA A 56 15.72 -14.31 12.65
CA ALA A 56 15.24 -13.23 13.51
C ALA A 56 14.02 -13.71 14.30
N ASP A 57 13.97 -13.40 15.59
CA ASP A 57 12.82 -13.71 16.42
C ASP A 57 11.60 -12.88 15.96
N SER A 58 10.41 -13.49 15.90
CA SER A 58 9.22 -12.81 15.40
C SER A 58 8.79 -11.63 16.27
N GLU A 59 8.95 -11.73 17.60
CA GLU A 59 8.64 -10.62 18.52
C GLU A 59 9.65 -9.48 18.35
N GLU A 60 10.91 -9.81 18.07
CA GLU A 60 11.94 -8.81 17.78
C GLU A 60 11.70 -8.12 16.43
N VAL A 61 11.27 -8.86 15.41
CA VAL A 61 10.90 -8.30 14.10
C VAL A 61 9.74 -7.32 14.26
N GLU A 62 8.68 -7.70 14.98
CA GLU A 62 7.51 -6.84 15.22
C GLU A 62 7.90 -5.55 15.95
N GLN A 63 8.68 -5.63 17.03
CA GLN A 63 9.18 -4.46 17.76
C GLN A 63 10.02 -3.52 16.88
N VAL A 64 10.86 -4.08 16.00
CA VAL A 64 11.66 -3.27 15.06
C VAL A 64 10.75 -2.56 14.06
N LEU A 65 9.74 -3.22 13.51
CA LEU A 65 8.81 -2.60 12.56
C LEU A 65 7.97 -1.51 13.21
N GLU A 66 7.44 -1.75 14.42
CA GLU A 66 6.68 -0.76 15.19
C GLU A 66 7.53 0.47 15.53
N ALA A 67 8.77 0.28 15.98
CA ALA A 67 9.69 1.38 16.28
C ALA A 67 10.04 2.22 15.04
N ILE A 68 10.17 1.57 13.88
CA ILE A 68 10.41 2.27 12.61
C ILE A 68 9.18 3.09 12.20
N ALA A 69 7.97 2.52 12.31
CA ALA A 69 6.72 3.22 12.04
C ALA A 69 6.51 4.41 12.99
N ALA A 70 6.75 4.23 14.30
CA ALA A 70 6.69 5.29 15.31
C ALA A 70 7.72 6.41 15.07
N ALA A 71 8.84 6.10 14.44
CA ALA A 71 9.83 7.08 14.00
C ALA A 71 9.43 7.83 12.69
N GLY A 72 8.27 7.52 12.12
CA GLY A 72 7.71 8.20 10.94
C GLY A 72 8.31 7.76 9.61
N PHE A 73 8.86 6.54 9.53
CA PHE A 73 9.30 5.97 8.26
C PHE A 73 8.14 5.26 7.57
N GLU A 74 7.81 5.71 6.36
CA GLU A 74 6.84 5.06 5.49
C GLU A 74 7.53 3.94 4.69
N CYS A 75 6.98 2.73 4.76
CA CYS A 75 7.37 1.63 3.89
C CYS A 75 6.49 1.60 2.63
N GLU A 76 7.02 1.05 1.53
CA GLU A 76 6.17 0.64 0.41
C GLU A 76 5.19 -0.43 0.91
N PRO A 77 3.92 -0.40 0.43
CA PRO A 77 2.98 -1.47 0.71
C PRO A 77 3.61 -2.79 0.29
N GLN A 78 3.80 -3.66 1.29
CA GLN A 78 4.23 -5.03 1.06
C GLN A 78 2.99 -5.85 0.77
N ASP A 79 2.93 -6.43 -0.43
CA ASP A 79 1.97 -7.47 -0.78
C ASP A 79 2.16 -8.67 0.19
N GLY A 80 1.52 -8.62 1.36
CA GLY A 80 1.46 -9.70 2.34
C GLY A 80 2.08 -9.42 3.72
N ALA A 81 1.18 -9.39 4.71
CA ALA A 81 1.31 -9.65 6.15
C ALA A 81 1.51 -8.46 7.13
N ASP A 82 0.42 -8.22 7.87
CA ASP A 82 0.26 -7.67 9.23
C ASP A 82 1.05 -6.44 9.66
N SER A 83 0.32 -5.34 9.90
CA SER A 83 0.44 -4.54 11.12
C SER A 83 -0.84 -3.76 11.35
N GLU A 84 -1.62 -4.27 12.29
CA GLU A 84 -2.69 -3.56 12.99
C GLU A 84 -2.04 -2.49 13.88
N VAL A 85 -2.19 -1.21 13.55
CA VAL A 85 -2.28 -0.14 14.56
C VAL A 85 -3.26 0.91 14.04
N GLU A 86 -4.48 0.87 14.57
CA GLU A 86 -5.41 2.00 14.55
C GLU A 86 -4.84 3.13 15.43
N GLU A 87 -4.96 4.38 14.98
CA GLU A 87 -5.65 5.48 15.67
C GLU A 87 -5.33 6.85 15.01
N GLU A 88 -6.39 7.36 14.37
CA GLU A 88 -6.86 8.75 14.33
C GLU A 88 -5.90 9.91 13.99
N SER A 89 -6.18 10.55 12.85
CA SER A 89 -6.45 11.99 12.86
C SER A 89 -7.45 12.35 11.75
N GLU A 90 -8.66 12.71 12.17
CA GLU A 90 -9.64 13.41 11.33
C GLU A 90 -9.07 14.76 10.90
N THR A 91 -9.24 15.15 9.62
CA THR A 91 -10.00 16.36 9.27
C THR A 91 -10.12 16.54 7.75
N GLU A 92 -11.38 16.58 7.31
CA GLU A 92 -11.92 17.50 6.31
C GLU A 92 -11.35 17.47 4.88
N ASP A 93 -12.06 16.78 3.99
CA ASP A 93 -12.81 17.54 2.98
C ASP A 93 -14.21 16.94 2.80
N SER A 94 -15.21 17.80 3.00
CA SER A 94 -16.62 17.50 2.86
C SER A 94 -17.11 18.14 1.56
N ALA A 95 -17.40 17.33 0.54
CA ALA A 95 -18.43 17.67 -0.43
C ALA A 95 -18.90 16.44 -1.22
N ALA A 96 -20.23 16.27 -1.21
CA ALA A 96 -21.02 15.34 -2.00
C ALA A 96 -21.01 13.86 -1.56
N GLN A 97 -21.56 13.63 -0.36
CA GLN A 97 -22.40 12.46 -0.15
C GLN A 97 -23.65 12.57 -1.05
N ALA A 98 -23.61 11.87 -2.18
CA ALA A 98 -24.79 11.15 -2.63
C ALA A 98 -24.57 9.70 -2.21
N ALA A 99 -25.44 9.20 -1.35
CA ALA A 99 -25.44 7.81 -0.90
C ALA A 99 -25.42 6.86 -2.10
N ALA A 100 -24.25 6.32 -2.40
CA ALA A 100 -24.13 5.05 -3.10
C ALA A 100 -23.70 4.06 -2.03
N GLU A 101 -24.67 3.36 -1.45
CA GLU A 101 -24.47 2.20 -0.58
C GLU A 101 -23.85 1.06 -1.42
N GLY A 102 -22.62 1.22 -1.90
CA GLY A 102 -22.00 0.31 -2.86
C GLY A 102 -20.48 0.49 -2.98
N LEU A 103 -19.79 -0.59 -3.32
CA LEU A 103 -18.35 -0.59 -3.56
C LEU A 103 -18.05 0.09 -4.90
N THR A 104 -17.20 1.11 -4.89
CA THR A 104 -16.73 1.79 -6.10
C THR A 104 -15.25 1.53 -6.29
N VAL A 105 -14.89 0.99 -7.46
CA VAL A 105 -13.49 0.84 -7.87
C VAL A 105 -13.07 2.12 -8.58
N ALA A 106 -11.91 2.67 -8.22
CA ALA A 106 -11.36 3.86 -8.87
C ALA A 106 -9.88 3.71 -9.18
N VAL A 107 -9.45 4.32 -10.27
CA VAL A 107 -8.03 4.41 -10.67
C VAL A 107 -7.63 5.87 -10.89
N PRO A 108 -6.37 6.25 -10.62
CA PRO A 108 -5.87 7.61 -10.87
C PRO A 108 -6.09 8.04 -12.33
N ARG A 109 -6.47 9.30 -12.56
CA ARG A 109 -6.80 9.81 -13.90
C ARG A 109 -5.61 9.80 -14.86
N ASP A 110 -4.42 9.96 -14.33
CA ASP A 110 -3.14 9.93 -15.04
C ASP A 110 -2.72 8.51 -15.47
N SER A 111 -3.29 7.47 -14.86
CA SER A 111 -3.04 6.07 -15.24
C SER A 111 -3.65 5.69 -16.60
N LEU A 112 -4.65 6.43 -17.07
CA LEU A 112 -5.37 6.18 -18.32
C LEU A 112 -5.28 7.40 -19.23
N SER A 113 -4.67 7.22 -20.41
CA SER A 113 -4.72 8.24 -21.47
C SER A 113 -6.13 8.36 -22.05
N ASP A 114 -6.42 9.48 -22.70
CA ASP A 114 -7.74 9.73 -23.31
C ASP A 114 -8.10 8.64 -24.34
N ALA A 115 -7.12 8.19 -25.13
CA ALA A 115 -7.31 7.10 -26.08
C ALA A 115 -7.58 5.74 -25.38
N ALA A 116 -6.97 5.51 -24.21
CA ALA A 116 -7.24 4.31 -23.42
C ALA A 116 -8.66 4.35 -22.81
N LEU A 117 -9.13 5.52 -22.36
CA LEU A 117 -10.49 5.71 -21.89
C LEU A 117 -11.53 5.47 -22.98
N GLU A 118 -11.31 6.00 -24.19
CA GLU A 118 -12.20 5.71 -25.33
C GLU A 118 -12.25 4.23 -25.67
N ASN A 119 -11.11 3.55 -25.63
CA ASN A 119 -11.05 2.12 -25.89
C ASN A 119 -11.77 1.31 -24.79
N LEU A 120 -11.58 1.70 -23.52
CA LEU A 120 -12.29 1.10 -22.39
C LEU A 120 -13.80 1.23 -22.56
N GLN A 121 -14.29 2.43 -22.90
CA GLN A 121 -15.71 2.66 -23.14
C GLN A 121 -16.24 1.73 -24.26
N ARG A 122 -15.54 1.63 -25.40
CA ARG A 122 -15.95 0.73 -26.50
C ARG A 122 -15.99 -0.74 -26.07
N ILE A 123 -15.02 -1.18 -25.27
CA ILE A 123 -14.98 -2.56 -24.77
C ILE A 123 -16.19 -2.82 -23.88
N VAL A 124 -16.46 -1.91 -22.94
CA VAL A 124 -17.61 -1.99 -22.03
C VAL A 124 -18.92 -2.02 -22.82
N ASP A 125 -19.10 -1.14 -23.80
CA ASP A 125 -20.31 -1.11 -24.64
C ASP A 125 -20.48 -2.42 -25.43
N SER A 126 -19.41 -2.91 -26.06
CA SER A 126 -19.45 -4.14 -26.87
C SER A 126 -19.72 -5.40 -26.05
N LYS A 127 -19.42 -5.38 -24.75
CA LYS A 127 -19.56 -6.51 -23.82
C LYS A 127 -20.58 -6.26 -22.71
N ALA A 128 -21.38 -5.19 -22.82
CA ALA A 128 -22.23 -4.71 -21.73
C ALA A 128 -23.14 -5.83 -21.18
N ALA A 129 -23.76 -6.63 -22.05
CA ALA A 129 -24.63 -7.72 -21.63
C ALA A 129 -23.92 -8.80 -20.79
N LEU A 130 -22.65 -9.10 -21.10
CA LEU A 130 -21.86 -10.07 -20.34
C LEU A 130 -21.42 -9.49 -19.00
N ILE A 131 -20.93 -8.25 -19.01
CA ILE A 131 -20.42 -7.58 -17.82
C ILE A 131 -21.56 -7.34 -16.81
N LYS A 132 -22.72 -6.83 -17.29
CA LYS A 132 -23.93 -6.65 -16.47
C LYS A 132 -24.36 -7.95 -15.79
N LYS A 133 -24.36 -9.06 -16.53
CA LYS A 133 -24.72 -10.38 -15.99
C LYS A 133 -23.70 -10.91 -14.98
N ALA A 134 -22.40 -10.68 -15.21
CA ALA A 134 -21.34 -11.16 -14.33
C ALA A 134 -21.31 -10.40 -13.00
N ILE A 135 -21.52 -9.09 -13.06
CA ILE A 135 -21.51 -8.20 -11.88
C ILE A 135 -22.87 -8.18 -11.18
N GLY A 136 -23.96 -8.45 -11.90
CA GLY A 136 -25.32 -8.38 -11.36
C GLY A 136 -25.92 -6.97 -11.37
N THR A 137 -25.44 -6.07 -12.23
CA THR A 137 -25.92 -4.68 -12.35
C THR A 137 -26.57 -4.41 -13.70
N ASP A 138 -27.57 -3.52 -13.73
CA ASP A 138 -28.25 -3.10 -14.95
C ASP A 138 -27.55 -1.94 -15.67
N SER A 139 -26.63 -1.25 -15.00
CA SER A 139 -25.92 -0.07 -15.51
C SER A 139 -24.42 -0.14 -15.27
N LEU A 140 -23.64 0.29 -16.27
CA LEU A 140 -22.18 0.33 -16.21
C LEU A 140 -21.67 1.76 -16.47
N PRO A 141 -22.02 2.74 -15.62
CA PRO A 141 -21.51 4.11 -15.77
C PRO A 141 -19.99 4.16 -15.55
N ILE A 142 -19.28 4.95 -16.34
CA ILE A 142 -17.86 5.25 -16.12
C ILE A 142 -17.78 6.74 -15.81
N GLU A 143 -17.39 7.07 -14.58
CA GLU A 143 -17.29 8.46 -14.13
C GLU A 143 -15.85 8.93 -14.24
N VAL A 144 -15.63 9.98 -15.03
CA VAL A 144 -14.30 10.56 -15.23
C VAL A 144 -14.28 11.93 -14.57
N THR A 145 -13.33 12.10 -13.64
CA THR A 145 -13.02 13.37 -12.99
C THR A 145 -11.57 13.76 -13.31
N ASP A 146 -11.16 14.97 -12.93
CA ASP A 146 -9.78 15.42 -13.13
C ASP A 146 -8.76 14.60 -12.31
N GLU A 147 -9.20 13.96 -11.23
CA GLU A 147 -8.33 13.20 -10.32
C GLU A 147 -8.38 11.69 -10.55
N LYS A 148 -9.57 11.13 -10.85
CA LYS A 148 -9.76 9.68 -10.97
C LYS A 148 -10.84 9.28 -11.96
N VAL A 149 -10.79 8.01 -12.35
CA VAL A 149 -11.81 7.32 -13.14
C VAL A 149 -12.47 6.26 -12.26
N SER A 150 -13.79 6.34 -12.09
CA SER A 150 -14.54 5.54 -11.12
C SER A 150 -15.58 4.64 -11.81
N PHE A 151 -15.77 3.45 -11.24
CA PHE A 151 -16.68 2.41 -11.72
C PHE A 151 -17.65 2.02 -10.61
N PRO A 152 -18.77 2.74 -10.43
CA PRO A 152 -19.76 2.45 -9.39
C PRO A 152 -20.69 1.33 -9.86
N TRP A 153 -20.12 0.15 -10.11
CA TRP A 153 -20.83 -1.01 -10.68
C TRP A 153 -21.31 -2.02 -9.62
N PHE A 154 -20.75 -1.96 -8.40
CA PHE A 154 -20.93 -2.98 -7.38
C PHE A 154 -21.84 -2.47 -6.26
N THR A 155 -23.10 -2.91 -6.26
CA THR A 155 -24.13 -2.43 -5.32
C THR A 155 -24.38 -3.38 -4.15
N GLU A 156 -23.89 -4.63 -4.22
CA GLU A 156 -24.09 -5.63 -3.18
C GLU A 156 -22.74 -6.04 -2.59
N MET A 157 -22.34 -5.38 -1.52
CA MET A 157 -21.20 -5.83 -0.74
C MET A 157 -21.39 -5.45 0.72
N ASP A 158 -21.27 -6.42 1.62
CA ASP A 158 -21.14 -6.12 3.03
C ASP A 158 -19.78 -5.44 3.29
N GLY A 159 -19.80 -4.43 4.16
CA GLY A 159 -18.61 -3.62 4.43
C GLY A 159 -17.43 -4.44 4.96
N ASP A 160 -17.70 -5.54 5.67
CA ASP A 160 -16.67 -6.43 6.22
C ASP A 160 -15.97 -7.24 5.12
N SER A 161 -16.73 -7.80 4.17
CA SER A 161 -16.15 -8.48 3.01
C SER A 161 -15.39 -7.50 2.11
N ALA A 162 -15.93 -6.30 1.86
CA ALA A 162 -15.23 -5.27 1.09
C ALA A 162 -13.86 -4.95 1.70
N LYS A 163 -13.80 -4.77 3.03
CA LYS A 163 -12.54 -4.58 3.77
C LYS A 163 -11.60 -5.78 3.62
N ALA A 164 -12.12 -7.01 3.76
CA ALA A 164 -11.31 -8.22 3.62
C ALA A 164 -10.69 -8.35 2.22
N TYR A 165 -11.44 -8.05 1.15
CA TYR A 165 -10.89 -8.07 -0.21
C TYR A 165 -9.95 -6.91 -0.49
N MET A 166 -10.20 -5.72 0.06
CA MET A 166 -9.26 -4.58 -0.03
C MET A 166 -7.94 -4.92 0.64
N HIS A 167 -7.98 -5.58 1.81
CA HIS A 167 -6.79 -6.06 2.50
C HIS A 167 -6.04 -7.17 1.72
N LEU A 168 -6.74 -7.93 0.86
CA LEU A 168 -6.10 -8.97 0.04
C LEU A 168 -5.30 -8.40 -1.14
N VAL A 169 -5.69 -7.24 -1.67
CA VAL A 169 -5.09 -6.62 -2.87
C VAL A 169 -4.28 -5.36 -2.59
N SER A 170 -4.23 -4.92 -1.32
CA SER A 170 -3.35 -3.88 -0.81
C SER A 170 -2.03 -4.49 -0.33
#